data_AF-A0A7M1KS03-F1
#
_entry.id   AF-A0A7M1KS03-F1
#
_cell.length_a   1.000
_cell.length_b   1.000
_cell.length_c   1.000
_cell.angle_alpha   90.00
_cell.angle_beta   90.00
_cell.angle_gamma   90.00
#
_symmetry.space_group_name_H-M   'P 1'
#
loop_
_entity.id
_entity.type
_entity.pdbx_description
1 polymer ?
#
loop_
_entity_poly.entity_id
_entity_poly.type
_entity_poly.pdbx_seq_one_letter_code
_entity_poly.pdbx_strand_id
1 'polypeptide(L)'
;MREALQENDSEAFKAQLAQSKLVKLPSGLRRVLRTFIKLQRYIEHTFKYKHLTNGRIEGLNNKIKVLKRIAYGYRNFQNFRTRILVTNKLYLNEIPVVQAA
;
A
#
# COMPACT_ATOMS: atom_id res chain seq x y z
N MET A 1 -17.36 -4.51 -8.29
CA MET A 1 -15.99 -4.67 -7.71
C MET A 1 -15.85 -3.94 -6.39
N ARG A 2 -16.37 -2.72 -6.26
CA ARG A 2 -16.34 -1.97 -5.00
C ARG A 2 -17.08 -2.70 -3.87
N GLU A 3 -18.28 -3.20 -4.14
CA GLU A 3 -19.09 -3.96 -3.17
C GLU A 3 -18.35 -5.21 -2.67
N ALA A 4 -17.81 -6.02 -3.59
CA ALA A 4 -16.99 -7.19 -3.24
C ALA A 4 -15.81 -6.83 -2.31
N LEU A 5 -15.15 -5.68 -2.54
CA LEU A 5 -14.08 -5.18 -1.66
C LEU A 5 -14.61 -4.75 -0.27
N GLN A 6 -15.78 -4.12 -0.21
CA GLN A 6 -16.40 -3.67 1.06
C GLN A 6 -16.89 -4.85 1.89
N GLU A 7 -17.47 -5.85 1.25
CA GLU A 7 -18.01 -7.07 1.89
C GLU A 7 -16.91 -8.10 2.18
N ASN A 8 -15.68 -7.83 1.74
CA ASN A 8 -14.56 -8.77 1.78
C ASN A 8 -14.85 -10.10 1.06
N ASP A 9 -15.62 -10.07 -0.03
CA ASP A 9 -15.92 -11.22 -0.86
C ASP A 9 -14.88 -11.37 -1.99
N SER A 10 -13.89 -12.23 -1.74
CA SER A 10 -12.83 -12.56 -2.70
C SER A 10 -13.37 -13.24 -3.96
N GLU A 11 -14.40 -14.08 -3.85
CA GLU A 11 -14.90 -14.86 -4.98
C GLU A 11 -15.76 -13.98 -5.90
N ALA A 12 -16.61 -13.12 -5.33
CA ALA A 12 -17.31 -12.09 -6.09
C ALA A 12 -16.34 -11.15 -6.82
N PHE A 13 -15.21 -10.78 -6.19
CA PHE A 13 -14.19 -9.96 -6.85
C PHE A 13 -13.56 -10.67 -8.06
N LYS A 14 -13.18 -11.95 -7.93
CA LYS A 14 -12.62 -12.75 -9.03
C LYS A 14 -13.61 -12.94 -10.17
N ALA A 15 -14.86 -13.27 -9.84
CA ALA A 15 -15.91 -13.46 -10.83
C ALA A 15 -16.12 -12.18 -11.65
N GLN A 16 -16.20 -11.02 -11.00
CA GLN A 16 -16.32 -9.73 -11.67
C GLN A 16 -15.09 -9.39 -12.52
N LEU A 17 -13.88 -9.76 -12.09
CA LEU A 17 -12.65 -9.57 -12.85
C LEU A 17 -12.62 -10.43 -14.12
N ALA A 18 -13.09 -11.68 -14.03
CA ALA A 18 -13.22 -12.57 -15.18
C ALA A 18 -14.26 -12.05 -16.19
N GLN A 19 -15.44 -11.63 -15.71
CA GLN A 19 -16.50 -11.06 -16.55
C GLN A 19 -16.05 -9.79 -17.28
N SER A 20 -15.22 -8.95 -16.62
CA SER A 20 -14.72 -7.70 -17.20
C SER A 20 -13.90 -7.89 -18.49
N LYS A 21 -13.38 -9.11 -18.76
CA LYS A 21 -12.68 -9.44 -20.02
C LYS A 21 -13.62 -9.62 -21.21
N LEU A 22 -14.88 -9.97 -20.96
CA LEU A 22 -15.87 -10.29 -21.99
C LEU A 22 -16.64 -9.04 -22.47
N VAL A 23 -16.58 -7.95 -21.71
CA VAL A 23 -17.34 -6.72 -21.97
C VAL A 23 -16.47 -5.69 -22.70
N LYS A 24 -17.06 -4.94 -23.63
CA LYS A 24 -16.39 -3.81 -24.28
C LYS A 24 -16.31 -2.63 -23.30
N LEU A 25 -15.10 -2.38 -22.78
CA LEU A 25 -14.87 -1.32 -21.78
C LEU A 25 -14.04 -0.15 -22.33
N PRO A 26 -14.14 1.05 -21.74
CA PRO A 26 -13.26 2.18 -22.03
C PRO A 26 -11.78 1.82 -21.85
N SER A 27 -10.90 2.45 -22.63
CA SER A 27 -9.46 2.15 -22.64
C SER A 27 -8.79 2.39 -21.28
N GLY A 28 -9.18 3.44 -20.55
CA GLY A 28 -8.71 3.73 -19.20
C GLY A 28 -9.06 2.61 -18.22
N LEU A 29 -10.31 2.11 -18.27
CA LEU A 29 -10.75 1.03 -17.40
C LEU A 29 -10.04 -0.29 -17.74
N ARG A 30 -9.81 -0.58 -19.03
CA ARG A 30 -8.99 -1.73 -19.45
C ARG A 30 -7.56 -1.69 -18.90
N ARG A 31 -6.97 -0.50 -18.68
CA ARG A 31 -5.65 -0.39 -18.06
C ARG A 31 -5.70 -0.78 -16.58
N VAL A 32 -6.70 -0.27 -15.83
CA VAL A 32 -6.89 -0.60 -14.41
C VAL A 32 -7.11 -2.10 -14.21
N LEU A 33 -7.99 -2.70 -15.02
CA LEU A 33 -8.30 -4.14 -14.93
C LEU A 33 -7.09 -5.02 -15.24
N ARG A 34 -6.24 -4.64 -16.19
CA ARG A 34 -4.96 -5.33 -16.45
C ARG A 34 -4.06 -5.32 -15.21
N THR A 35 -4.00 -4.20 -14.50
CA THR A 35 -3.24 -4.12 -13.24
C THR A 35 -3.84 -5.01 -12.17
N PHE A 36 -5.16 -5.04 -12.02
CA PHE A 36 -5.83 -5.92 -11.05
C PHE A 36 -5.60 -7.40 -11.34
N ILE A 37 -5.65 -7.81 -12.62
CA ILE A 37 -5.29 -9.18 -13.02
C ILE A 37 -3.83 -9.49 -12.66
N LYS A 38 -2.90 -8.60 -13.00
CA LYS A 38 -1.47 -8.78 -12.70
C LYS A 38 -1.21 -8.89 -11.19
N LEU A 39 -1.94 -8.12 -10.38
CA LEU A 39 -1.75 -8.05 -8.93
C LEU A 39 -2.75 -8.90 -8.14
N GLN A 40 -3.53 -9.75 -8.80
CA GLN A 40 -4.65 -10.47 -8.20
C GLN A 40 -4.26 -11.19 -6.91
N ARG A 41 -3.13 -11.92 -6.91
CA ARG A 41 -2.61 -12.63 -5.74
C ARG A 41 -2.42 -11.71 -4.52
N TYR A 42 -1.94 -10.49 -4.72
CA TYR A 42 -1.73 -9.54 -3.62
C TYR A 42 -3.04 -8.91 -3.15
N ILE A 43 -3.97 -8.66 -4.07
CA ILE A 43 -5.30 -8.16 -3.73
C ILE A 43 -6.07 -9.21 -2.93
N GLU A 44 -5.92 -10.50 -3.26
CA GLU A 44 -6.48 -11.63 -2.49
C GLU A 44 -6.01 -11.64 -1.02
N HIS A 45 -4.76 -11.26 -0.75
CA HIS A 45 -4.26 -11.16 0.61
C HIS A 45 -5.00 -10.09 1.44
N THR A 46 -5.51 -9.02 0.81
CA THR A 46 -6.28 -7.98 1.50
C THR A 46 -7.58 -8.54 2.07
N PHE A 47 -8.23 -9.48 1.36
CA PHE A 47 -9.43 -10.16 1.84
C PHE A 47 -9.13 -11.14 2.99
N LYS A 48 -7.96 -11.78 2.97
CA LYS A 48 -7.51 -12.72 4.01
C LYS A 48 -7.12 -12.03 5.31
N TYR A 49 -6.40 -10.92 5.23
CA TYR A 49 -5.82 -10.22 6.39
C TYR A 49 -6.58 -8.95 6.74
N LYS A 50 -7.86 -9.08 7.13
CA LYS A 50 -8.79 -7.96 7.38
C LYS A 50 -8.34 -6.94 8.44
N HIS A 51 -7.46 -7.34 9.34
CA HIS A 51 -6.91 -6.47 10.40
C HIS A 51 -5.78 -5.55 9.89
N LEU A 52 -5.21 -5.82 8.72
CA LEU A 52 -4.18 -4.99 8.11
C LEU A 52 -4.83 -3.85 7.34
N THR A 53 -4.50 -2.61 7.70
CA THR A 53 -5.01 -1.42 7.05
C THR A 53 -3.87 -0.61 6.44
N ASN A 54 -4.17 0.12 5.37
CA ASN A 54 -3.21 1.06 4.77
C ASN A 54 -2.93 2.28 5.66
N GLY A 55 -3.73 2.51 6.71
CA GLY A 55 -3.66 3.72 7.54
C GLY A 55 -2.28 4.01 8.14
N ARG A 56 -1.54 2.97 8.55
CA ARG A 56 -0.15 3.13 9.03
C ARG A 56 0.79 3.64 7.94
N ILE A 57 0.70 3.05 6.73
CA ILE A 57 1.54 3.42 5.58
C ILE A 57 1.15 4.81 5.05
N GLU A 58 -0.15 5.09 4.95
CA GLU A 58 -0.69 6.39 4.55
C GLU A 58 -0.29 7.49 5.52
N GLY A 59 -0.39 7.23 6.84
CA GLY A 59 0.06 8.14 7.89
C GLY A 59 1.55 8.47 7.78
N LEU A 60 2.39 7.45 7.55
CA LEU A 60 3.83 7.65 7.32
C LEU A 60 4.10 8.48 6.07
N ASN A 61 3.45 8.13 4.94
CA ASN A 61 3.58 8.86 3.69
C ASN A 61 3.15 10.32 3.82
N ASN A 62 2.09 10.61 4.57
CA ASN A 62 1.64 11.97 4.83
C ASN A 62 2.66 12.76 5.67
N LYS A 63 3.23 12.16 6.73
CA LYS A 63 4.30 12.78 7.52
C LYS A 63 5.53 13.09 6.66
N ILE A 64 5.94 12.17 5.78
CA ILE A 64 7.06 12.38 4.84
C ILE A 64 6.74 13.51 3.86
N LYS A 65 5.52 13.56 3.31
CA LYS A 65 5.07 14.63 2.41
C LYS A 65 5.08 16.00 3.10
N VAL A 66 4.64 16.08 4.36
CA VAL A 66 4.71 17.30 5.17
C VAL A 66 6.16 17.71 5.38
N LEU A 67 7.03 16.79 5.80
CA LEU A 67 8.47 17.03 5.97
C LEU A 67 9.12 17.55 4.69
N LYS A 68 8.76 17.00 3.52
CA LYS A 68 9.25 17.46 2.22
C LYS A 68 8.79 18.90 1.92
N ARG A 69 7.53 19.23 2.24
CA ARG A 69 6.95 20.56 1.98
C ARG A 69 7.60 21.65 2.85
N ILE A 70 7.87 21.38 4.12
CA ILE A 70 8.43 22.37 5.06
C ILE A 70 9.95 22.52 4.97
N ALA A 71 10.65 21.61 4.30
CA ALA A 71 12.11 21.58 4.31
C ALA A 71 12.78 22.47 3.25
N TYR A 72 12.01 23.12 2.37
CA TYR A 72 12.51 24.01 1.30
C TYR A 72 13.60 23.39 0.39
N GLY A 73 13.77 22.07 0.41
CA GLY A 73 14.77 21.31 -0.35
C GLY A 73 15.95 20.84 0.51
N TYR A 74 16.21 19.54 0.49
CA TYR A 74 17.46 18.98 1.03
C TYR A 74 18.49 18.88 -0.08
N ARG A 75 19.69 19.42 0.15
CA ARG A 75 20.83 19.25 -0.76
C ARG A 75 21.38 17.82 -0.77
N ASN A 76 21.20 17.11 0.34
CA ASN A 76 21.64 15.72 0.52
C ASN A 76 20.45 14.85 0.91
N PHE A 77 20.16 13.82 0.11
CA PHE A 77 19.08 12.87 0.38
C PHE A 77 19.28 12.10 1.69
N GLN A 78 20.53 11.82 2.08
CA GLN A 78 20.83 11.14 3.33
C GLN A 78 20.34 11.95 4.53
N ASN A 79 20.46 13.29 4.50
CA ASN A 79 19.94 14.15 5.56
C ASN A 79 18.41 14.11 5.61
N PHE A 80 17.74 14.05 4.46
CA PHE A 80 16.29 13.88 4.41
C PHE A 80 15.87 12.52 4.98
N ARG A 81 16.56 11.45 4.61
CA ARG A 81 16.33 10.09 5.13
C ARG A 81 16.52 10.05 6.64
N THR A 82 17.62 10.59 7.16
CA THR A 82 17.87 10.67 8.61
C THR A 82 16.77 11.43 9.32
N ARG A 83 16.32 12.58 8.78
CA ARG A 83 15.20 13.34 9.35
C ARG A 83 13.90 12.53 9.36
N ILE A 84 13.59 11.79 8.29
CA ILE A 84 12.42 10.89 8.26
C ILE A 84 12.52 9.84 9.36
N LEU A 85 13.67 9.18 9.50
CA LEU A 85 13.87 8.13 10.50
C LEU A 85 13.72 8.69 11.93
N VAL A 86 14.36 9.82 12.22
CA VAL A 86 14.30 10.48 13.55
C VAL A 86 12.88 10.94 13.88
N THR A 87 12.23 11.69 12.97
CA THR A 87 10.88 12.20 13.22
C THR A 87 9.84 11.08 13.40
N ASN A 88 10.03 9.93 12.75
CA ASN A 88 9.11 8.80 12.87
C ASN A 88 9.56 7.76 13.91
N LYS A 89 10.62 8.03 14.69
CA LYS A 89 11.19 7.10 15.69
C LYS A 89 11.54 5.71 15.11
N LEU A 90 11.91 5.67 13.83
CA LEU A 90 12.27 4.42 13.12
C LEU A 90 13.73 4.01 13.30
N TYR A 91 14.50 4.75 14.10
CA TYR A 91 15.89 4.47 14.45
C TYR A 91 16.03 3.62 15.73
N LEU A 92 14.92 3.33 16.41
CA LEU A 92 14.89 2.57 17.68
C LEU A 92 14.71 1.06 17.48
N ASN A 93 14.83 0.55 16.25
CA ASN A 93 14.78 -0.88 15.98
C ASN A 93 16.17 -1.52 16.19
N GLU A 94 16.75 -1.34 17.37
CA GLU A 94 17.63 -2.37 17.91
C GLU A 94 16.70 -3.41 18.51
N ILE A 95 16.40 -4.47 17.74
CA ILE A 95 15.96 -5.72 18.34
C ILE A 95 17.09 -6.11 19.32
N PRO A 96 16.83 -6.30 20.62
CA PRO A 96 17.83 -6.90 21.49
C PRO A 96 18.19 -8.27 20.90
N VAL A 97 19.43 -8.45 20.43
CA VAL A 97 19.96 -9.74 19.95
C VAL A 97 20.28 -10.64 21.16
N VAL A 98 19.38 -10.71 22.14
CA VAL A 98 19.54 -11.47 23.39
C VAL A 98 18.10 -11.87 23.76
N GLN A 99 17.64 -13.12 23.69
CA GLN A 99 18.28 -14.37 24.07
C GLN A 99 17.84 -15.52 23.13
N ALA A 100 18.80 -16.08 22.40
CA ALA A 100 18.80 -17.51 22.10
C ALA A 100 19.67 -18.15 23.18
N ALA A 101 19.03 -18.79 24.16
CA ALA A 101 19.61 -19.72 25.11
C ALA A 101 18.54 -20.76 25.44
#